data_AF-A0AAU7EVD5-F1
#
_entry.id   AF-A0AAU7EVD5-F1
#
_cell.length_a   1.000
_cell.length_b   1.000
_cell.length_c   1.000
_cell.angle_alpha   90.00
_cell.angle_beta   90.00
_cell.angle_gamma   90.00
#
_symmetry.space_group_name_H-M   'P 1'
#
loop_
_entity.id
_entity.type
_entity.pdbx_description
1 polymer ?
#
loop_
_entity_poly.entity_id
_entity_poly.type
_entity_poly.pdbx_seq_one_letter_code
_entity_poly.pdbx_strand_id
1 'polypeptide(L)' 'MAKEIENPCISVCQLSGDLCVSCGRSKEDIRKWKRMKRPEKMAAVQRANARLKGLKKAHG' A
#
# COMPACT_ATOMS: atom_id res chain seq x y z
N MET A 1 9.47 5.75 22.37
CA MET A 1 8.40 6.08 21.41
C MET A 1 8.13 4.88 20.50
N ALA A 2 6.87 4.55 20.22
CA ALA A 2 6.54 3.54 19.23
C ALA A 2 6.86 4.05 17.82
N LYS A 3 7.74 3.37 17.07
CA LYS A 3 8.06 3.72 15.67
C LYS A 3 6.78 3.74 14.84
N GLU A 4 6.49 4.88 14.21
CA GLU A 4 5.34 5.04 13.32
C GLU A 4 5.45 4.10 12.13
N ILE A 5 4.30 3.70 11.58
CA ILE A 5 4.27 2.87 10.38
C ILE A 5 4.38 3.78 9.18
N GLU A 6 5.48 3.65 8.45
CA GLU A 6 5.73 4.42 7.24
C GLU A 6 4.64 4.16 6.20
N ASN A 7 4.19 5.24 5.56
CA ASN A 7 3.18 5.16 4.52
C ASN A 7 3.86 4.73 3.20
N PRO A 8 3.43 3.62 2.54
CA PRO A 8 4.05 3.15 1.30
C PRO A 8 3.67 3.99 0.06
N CYS A 9 2.87 5.06 0.23
CA CYS A 9 2.48 5.95 -0.84
C CYS A 9 3.66 6.82 -1.31
N ILE A 10 3.91 6.84 -2.62
CA ILE A 10 4.94 7.69 -3.26
C ILE A 10 4.36 8.97 -3.87
N SER A 11 3.13 9.34 -3.51
CA SER A 11 2.39 10.49 -4.06
C SER A 11 2.15 10.46 -5.58
N VAL A 12 2.39 9.31 -6.22
CA VAL A 12 2.04 9.03 -7.62
C VAL A 12 0.99 7.93 -7.62
N CYS A 13 -0.21 8.23 -8.11
CA CYS A 13 -1.31 7.28 -8.19
C CYS A 13 -1.53 6.83 -9.62
N GLN A 14 -1.32 5.54 -9.88
CA GLN A 14 -1.79 4.86 -11.08
C GLN A 14 -2.69 3.71 -10.63
N LEU A 15 -4.01 3.87 -10.79
CA LEU A 15 -4.96 2.83 -10.38
C LEU A 15 -5.25 1.90 -11.58
N SER A 16 -5.11 0.60 -11.35
CA SER A 16 -5.64 -0.45 -12.21
C SER A 16 -6.72 -1.19 -11.43
N GLY A 17 -7.99 -0.94 -11.78
CA GLY A 17 -9.14 -1.39 -11.00
C GLY A 17 -9.13 -0.81 -9.58
N ASP A 18 -8.98 -1.67 -8.59
CA ASP A 18 -8.94 -1.29 -7.16
C ASP A 18 -7.55 -1.27 -6.55
N LEU A 19 -6.50 -1.45 -7.34
CA LEU A 19 -5.11 -1.45 -6.89
C LEU A 19 -4.34 -0.28 -7.49
N CYS A 20 -3.57 0.42 -6.68
CA CYS A 20 -2.56 1.37 -7.14
C CYS A 20 -1.31 0.60 -7.56
N VAL A 21 -0.96 0.62 -8.84
CA VAL A 21 0.20 -0.10 -9.37
C VAL A 21 1.52 0.61 -9.06
N SER A 22 1.50 1.89 -8.69
CA SER A 22 2.69 2.65 -8.30
C SER A 22 3.13 2.38 -6.85
N CYS A 23 2.19 2.15 -5.93
CA CYS A 23 2.48 1.95 -4.50
C CYS A 23 1.92 0.64 -3.90
N GLY A 24 1.21 -0.17 -4.69
CA GLY A 24 0.65 -1.47 -4.30
C GLY A 24 -0.58 -1.43 -3.38
N ARG A 25 -0.98 -0.24 -2.88
CA ARG A 25 -2.14 -0.10 -2.00
C ARG A 25 -3.45 -0.34 -2.74
N SER A 26 -4.46 -0.92 -2.08
CA SER A 26 -5.81 -0.94 -2.63
C SER A 26 -6.54 0.38 -2.36
N LYS A 27 -7.62 0.67 -3.10
CA LYS A 27 -8.53 1.80 -2.80
C LYS A 27 -9.05 1.74 -1.37
N GLU A 28 -9.31 0.54 -0.85
CA GLU A 28 -9.71 0.36 0.54
C GLU A 28 -8.59 0.77 1.51
N ASP A 29 -7.36 0.28 1.28
CA ASP A 29 -6.21 0.65 2.11
C ASP A 29 -6.01 2.17 2.10
N ILE A 30 -6.17 2.83 0.96
CA ILE A 30 -6.07 4.30 0.82
C ILE A 30 -7.16 5.01 1.65
N ARG A 31 -8.44 4.62 1.51
CA ARG A 31 -9.57 5.23 2.22
C ARG A 31 -9.49 5.03 3.73
N LYS A 32 -9.11 3.84 4.19
CA LYS A 32 -9.12 3.47 5.62
C LYS A 32 -7.84 3.89 6.36
N TRP A 33 -6.77 4.31 5.68
CA TRP A 33 -5.45 4.58 6.28
C TRP A 33 -5.48 5.42 7.56
N LYS A 34 -6.22 6.54 7.56
CA LYS A 34 -6.29 7.45 8.70
C LYS A 34 -6.99 6.82 9.92
N ARG A 35 -7.84 5.81 9.69
CA ARG A 35 -8.61 5.09 10.72
C ARG A 35 -7.94 3.79 11.19
N MET A 36 -6.96 3.30 10.44
CA MET A 36 -6.23 2.08 10.77
C MET A 36 -5.36 2.26 12.02
N LYS A 37 -5.44 1.29 12.93
CA LYS A 37 -4.50 1.12 14.05
C LYS A 37 -3.16 0.57 13.55
N ARG A 38 -2.16 0.57 14.42
CA ARG A 38 -0.79 0.14 14.09
C ARG A 38 -0.72 -1.26 13.44
N PRO A 39 -1.39 -2.31 13.94
CA PRO A 39 -1.37 -3.62 13.31
C PRO A 39 -2.02 -3.61 11.91
N GLU A 40 -3.10 -2.85 11.73
CA GLU A 40 -3.79 -2.73 10.44
C GLU A 40 -2.93 -1.98 9.41
N LYS A 41 -2.27 -0.90 9.83
CA LYS A 41 -1.31 -0.18 8.98
C LYS A 41 -0.16 -1.10 8.56
N MET A 42 0.43 -1.85 9.49
CA MET A 42 1.50 -2.81 9.17
C MET A 42 1.05 -3.84 8.14
N ALA A 43 -0.12 -4.45 8.34
CA ALA A 43 -0.67 -5.43 7.41
C ALA A 43 -0.94 -4.79 6.03
N ALA A 44 -1.46 -3.56 5.98
CA ALA A 44 -1.67 -2.83 4.73
C ALA A 44 -0.35 -2.57 3.98
N VAL A 45 0.71 -2.16 4.69
CA VAL A 45 2.05 -1.97 4.09
C VAL A 45 2.61 -3.28 3.56
N GLN A 46 2.52 -4.36 4.32
CA GLN A 46 2.99 -5.68 3.88
C GLN A 46 2.26 -6.16 2.62
N ARG A 47 0.92 -6.04 2.59
CA ARG A 47 0.11 -6.36 1.40
C ARG A 47 0.50 -5.50 0.19
N ALA A 48 0.67 -4.19 0.41
CA ALA A 48 1.06 -3.27 -0.66
C ALA A 48 2.42 -3.63 -1.27
N ASN A 49 3.42 -3.91 -0.42
CA ASN A 49 4.74 -4.34 -0.85
C ASN A 49 4.71 -5.68 -1.58
N ALA A 50 3.93 -6.66 -1.11
CA ALA A 50 3.78 -7.95 -1.77
C ALA A 50 3.17 -7.80 -3.17
N ARG A 51 2.10 -7.02 -3.30
CA ARG A 51 1.46 -6.72 -4.61
C ARG A 51 2.43 -6.02 -5.55
N LEU A 52 3.14 -5.00 -5.06
CA LEU A 52 4.10 -4.24 -5.87
C LEU A 52 5.24 -5.14 -6.38
N LYS A 53 5.76 -6.05 -5.54
CA LYS A 53 6.75 -7.05 -5.96
C LYS A 53 6.20 -7.97 -7.07
N GLY A 54 4.95 -8.40 -6.96
CA GLY A 54 4.28 -9.20 -8.00
C GLY A 54 4.14 -8.44 -9.32
N LEU A 55 3.74 -7.17 -9.26
CA LEU A 55 3.58 -6.31 -10.44
C LEU A 55 4.92 -6.06 -11.14
N LYS A 56 6.00 -5.78 -10.40
CA LYS A 56 7.33 -5.58 -10.96
C LYS A 56 7.87 -6.81 -11.71
N LYS A 57 7.49 -8.02 -11.29
CA LYS A 57 7.86 -9.26 -11.98
C LYS A 57 7.12 -9.46 -13.31
N ALA A 58 5.97 -8.83 -13.51
CA ALA A 58 5.17 -8.93 -14.73
C ALA A 58 5.50 -7.84 -15.77
N HIS A 59 6.35 -6.86 -15.40
CA HIS A 59 6.73 -5.73 -16.25
C HIS A 59 8.25 -5.66 -16.50
N GLY A 60 8.95 -6.76 -16.24
CA GLY A 60 10.36 -6.97 -16.57
C GLY A 60 10.50 -8.09 -17.57
#